data_AF-A0A150X4W7-F1
#
_entry.id   AF-A0A150X4W7-F1
#
_cell.length_a   1.000
_cell.length_b   1.000
_cell.length_c   1.000
_cell.angle_alpha   90.00
_cell.angle_beta   90.00
_cell.angle_gamma   90.00
#
_symmetry.space_group_name_H-M   'P 1'
#
loop_
_entity.id
_entity.type
_entity.pdbx_description
1 polymer ?
#
loop_
_entity_poly.entity_id
_entity_poly.type
_entity_poly.pdbx_seq_one_letter_code
_entity_poly.pdbx_strand_id
1 'polypeptide(L)'
;MNHAKKQEIASSFPIRYETGDLNVNISFKEFEVFDSGIFSSTMDEKWNIFVLKDKIHFAHSWTDVCIFQLQFSKNEDSVQLTKFRVNRNQNKHKSHDLKQDTILLKKLLQLYLNREDIYIDPKLNLPLIKNTILEIDPENLCKKSIGSNNVGLTRSIYEVLTDDEQRKYIHVIGWEELKQMISTMDENEPLISLYMENKNQNWAKLTTLIKKVIDF
;
A
#
# COMPACT_ATOMS: atom_id res chain seq x y z
N MET A 1 -3.06 -21.15 12.23
CA MET A 1 -4.52 -21.15 12.47
C MET A 1 -5.14 -22.48 12.03
N ASN A 2 -6.04 -23.09 12.81
CA ASN A 2 -6.64 -24.38 12.47
C ASN A 2 -7.83 -24.27 11.49
N HIS A 3 -8.30 -25.41 10.96
CA HIS A 3 -9.38 -25.44 9.96
C HIS A 3 -10.71 -24.90 10.48
N ALA A 4 -11.10 -25.23 11.72
CA ALA A 4 -12.34 -24.76 12.33
C ALA A 4 -12.38 -23.24 12.43
N LYS A 5 -11.26 -22.63 12.84
CA LYS A 5 -11.16 -21.17 12.94
C LYS A 5 -11.20 -20.49 11.56
N LYS A 6 -10.56 -21.07 10.54
CA LYS A 6 -10.70 -20.61 9.14
C LYS A 6 -12.16 -20.60 8.70
N GLN A 7 -12.92 -21.66 9.02
CA GLN A 7 -14.35 -21.74 8.70
C GLN A 7 -15.17 -20.68 9.45
N GLU A 8 -14.94 -20.49 10.75
CA GLU A 8 -15.61 -19.46 11.55
C GLU A 8 -15.41 -18.06 10.96
N ILE A 9 -14.17 -17.69 10.65
CA ILE A 9 -13.83 -16.40 10.03
C ILE A 9 -14.48 -16.27 8.65
N ALA A 10 -14.39 -17.31 7.81
CA ALA A 10 -15.00 -17.27 6.48
C ALA A 10 -16.52 -17.11 6.53
N SER A 11 -17.18 -17.77 7.50
CA SER A 11 -18.62 -17.66 7.76
C SER A 11 -19.03 -16.32 8.39
N SER A 12 -18.09 -15.57 8.99
CA SER A 12 -18.35 -14.22 9.48
C SER A 12 -18.59 -13.19 8.36
N PHE A 13 -18.27 -13.55 7.11
CA PHE A 13 -18.43 -12.66 5.97
C PHE A 13 -19.92 -12.34 5.76
N PRO A 14 -20.29 -11.05 5.68
CA PRO A 14 -21.69 -10.65 5.77
C PRO A 14 -22.48 -10.94 4.50
N ILE A 15 -23.81 -10.92 4.64
CA ILE A 15 -24.75 -10.91 3.51
C ILE A 15 -24.64 -9.60 2.71
N ARG A 16 -24.43 -8.47 3.40
CA ARG A 16 -24.22 -7.17 2.75
C ARG A 16 -22.75 -7.03 2.34
N TYR A 17 -22.50 -7.16 1.04
CA TYR A 17 -21.21 -6.98 0.43
C TYR A 17 -21.33 -6.25 -0.90
N GLU A 18 -20.21 -5.72 -1.37
CA GLU A 18 -20.09 -5.20 -2.73
C GLU A 18 -19.03 -6.02 -3.48
N THR A 19 -19.11 -6.05 -4.81
CA THR A 19 -18.18 -6.81 -5.66
C THR A 19 -17.40 -5.84 -6.54
N GLY A 20 -16.09 -6.03 -6.63
CA GLY A 20 -15.23 -5.31 -7.55
C GLY A 20 -14.38 -6.26 -8.40
N ASP A 21 -13.86 -5.74 -9.49
CA ASP A 21 -12.94 -6.46 -10.38
C ASP A 21 -11.49 -6.25 -9.92
N LEU A 22 -10.67 -7.29 -10.05
CA LEU A 22 -9.25 -7.26 -9.66
C LEU A 22 -8.34 -7.50 -10.86
N ASN A 23 -8.61 -8.56 -11.64
CA ASN A 23 -7.89 -8.95 -12.86
C ASN A 23 -6.36 -8.99 -12.67
N VAL A 24 -5.88 -9.74 -11.67
CA VAL A 24 -4.45 -9.91 -11.37
C VAL A 24 -4.06 -11.36 -11.64
N ASN A 25 -3.02 -11.57 -12.45
CA ASN A 25 -2.41 -12.88 -12.65
C ASN A 25 -1.20 -13.04 -11.73
N ILE A 26 -1.15 -14.18 -11.06
CA ILE A 26 -0.05 -14.58 -10.18
C ILE A 26 0.43 -15.98 -10.57
N SER A 27 1.70 -16.25 -10.35
CA SER A 27 2.29 -17.58 -10.48
C SER A 27 1.79 -18.53 -9.39
N PHE A 28 1.99 -19.84 -9.58
CA PHE A 28 1.70 -20.83 -8.53
C PHE A 28 2.51 -20.60 -7.26
N LYS A 29 3.78 -20.20 -7.40
CA LYS A 29 4.66 -19.88 -6.25
C LYS A 29 4.12 -18.70 -5.44
N GLU A 30 3.60 -17.67 -6.10
CA GLU A 30 2.91 -16.56 -5.43
C GLU A 30 1.62 -17.03 -4.75
N PHE A 31 0.85 -17.92 -5.40
CA PHE A 31 -0.37 -18.46 -4.81
C PHE A 31 -0.09 -19.32 -3.56
N GLU A 32 1.00 -20.07 -3.54
CA GLU A 32 1.42 -20.88 -2.38
C GLU A 32 1.58 -20.06 -1.09
N VAL A 33 1.94 -18.78 -1.20
CA VAL A 33 1.99 -17.85 -0.05
C VAL A 33 0.62 -17.76 0.63
N PHE A 34 -0.46 -17.68 -0.15
CA PHE A 34 -1.82 -17.60 0.38
C PHE A 34 -2.37 -18.97 0.78
N ASP A 35 -1.99 -20.03 0.06
CA ASP A 35 -2.42 -21.40 0.34
C ASP A 35 -1.87 -21.92 1.67
N SER A 36 -0.57 -21.67 1.91
CA SER A 36 0.09 -21.89 3.21
C SER A 36 -0.57 -21.06 4.32
N GLY A 37 -1.08 -19.89 3.94
CA GLY A 37 -1.74 -18.93 4.82
C GLY A 37 -0.76 -18.03 5.54
N ILE A 38 -1.17 -16.78 5.73
CA ILE A 38 -0.45 -15.76 6.47
C ILE A 38 -1.26 -15.52 7.74
N PHE A 39 -0.65 -15.72 8.89
CA PHE A 39 -1.30 -15.53 10.17
C PHE A 39 -0.47 -14.59 11.01
N SER A 40 -1.11 -13.50 11.43
CA SER A 40 -0.50 -12.53 12.31
C SER A 40 -0.11 -13.19 13.63
N SER A 41 1.13 -12.93 14.03
CA SER A 41 1.69 -13.24 15.35
C SER A 41 1.85 -11.99 16.22
N THR A 42 1.79 -10.79 15.60
CA THR A 42 1.97 -9.49 16.26
C THR A 42 0.92 -8.46 15.82
N MET A 43 0.74 -7.41 16.62
CA MET A 43 -0.20 -6.32 16.30
C MET A 43 0.14 -5.55 15.02
N ASP A 44 1.40 -5.58 14.59
CA ASP A 44 1.85 -4.94 13.35
C ASP A 44 1.37 -5.71 12.11
N GLU A 45 1.19 -7.02 12.25
CA GLU A 45 0.60 -7.88 11.23
C GLU A 45 -0.93 -7.77 11.30
N LYS A 46 -1.50 -6.89 10.48
CA LYS A 46 -2.94 -6.55 10.56
C LYS A 46 -3.88 -7.58 9.91
N TRP A 47 -3.35 -8.56 9.19
CA TRP A 47 -4.14 -9.45 8.35
C TRP A 47 -3.84 -10.92 8.58
N ASN A 48 -4.93 -11.69 8.74
CA ASN A 48 -4.94 -13.13 8.56
C ASN A 48 -5.44 -13.41 7.13
N ILE A 49 -4.60 -14.05 6.31
CA ILE A 49 -4.90 -14.39 4.92
C ILE A 49 -4.84 -15.89 4.75
N PHE A 50 -5.86 -16.48 4.15
CA PHE A 50 -5.89 -17.92 3.95
C PHE A 50 -6.79 -18.33 2.80
N VAL A 51 -6.45 -19.46 2.18
CA VAL A 51 -7.35 -20.16 1.26
C VAL A 51 -8.32 -21.05 2.04
N LEU A 52 -9.59 -20.99 1.66
CA LEU A 52 -10.61 -21.94 2.10
C LEU A 52 -11.60 -22.19 0.95
N LYS A 53 -11.74 -23.46 0.55
CA LYS A 53 -12.43 -23.84 -0.70
C LYS A 53 -11.75 -23.12 -1.88
N ASP A 54 -12.53 -22.43 -2.72
CA ASP A 54 -12.04 -21.74 -3.93
C ASP A 54 -11.94 -20.22 -3.75
N LYS A 55 -11.64 -19.78 -2.52
CA LYS A 55 -11.52 -18.36 -2.19
C LYS A 55 -10.32 -18.06 -1.31
N ILE A 56 -9.73 -16.89 -1.52
CA ILE A 56 -8.75 -16.30 -0.59
C ILE A 56 -9.51 -15.34 0.31
N HIS A 57 -9.34 -15.49 1.62
CA HIS A 57 -9.97 -14.66 2.63
C HIS A 57 -8.94 -13.73 3.24
N PHE A 58 -9.25 -12.43 3.31
CA PHE A 58 -8.48 -11.45 4.07
C PHE A 58 -9.32 -11.04 5.28
N ALA A 59 -8.84 -11.42 6.45
CA ALA A 59 -9.48 -11.10 7.71
C ALA A 59 -8.58 -10.21 8.56
N HIS A 60 -9.22 -9.33 9.30
CA HIS A 60 -8.54 -8.49 10.25
C HIS A 60 -7.98 -9.34 11.40
N SER A 61 -6.69 -9.26 11.70
CA SER A 61 -6.01 -10.19 12.62
C SER A 61 -6.54 -10.20 14.05
N TRP A 62 -6.86 -9.02 14.60
CA TRP A 62 -7.32 -8.89 15.99
C TRP A 62 -8.84 -8.96 16.20
N THR A 63 -9.66 -8.86 15.14
CA THR A 63 -11.13 -8.99 15.27
C THR A 63 -11.69 -10.23 14.59
N ASP A 64 -10.88 -10.97 13.84
CA ASP A 64 -11.31 -12.11 13.03
C ASP A 64 -12.42 -11.79 12.02
N VAL A 65 -12.66 -10.50 11.73
CA VAL A 65 -13.64 -10.06 10.75
C VAL A 65 -13.06 -10.25 9.36
N CYS A 66 -13.73 -11.05 8.53
CA CYS A 66 -13.39 -11.17 7.12
C CYS A 66 -13.83 -9.90 6.35
N ILE A 67 -12.87 -9.19 5.77
CA ILE A 67 -13.06 -7.93 5.04
C ILE A 67 -13.14 -8.18 3.54
N PHE A 68 -12.23 -9.00 2.99
CA PHE A 68 -12.22 -9.34 1.56
C PHE A 68 -12.32 -10.85 1.33
N GLN A 69 -13.03 -11.21 0.26
CA GLN A 69 -13.00 -12.55 -0.35
C GLN A 69 -12.62 -12.43 -1.80
N LEU A 70 -11.55 -13.08 -2.23
CA LEU A 70 -11.10 -13.07 -3.62
C LEU A 70 -11.50 -14.39 -4.27
N GLN A 71 -12.03 -14.28 -5.49
CA GLN A 71 -12.24 -15.41 -6.38
C GLN A 71 -10.98 -15.63 -7.20
N PHE A 72 -10.58 -16.88 -7.35
CA PHE A 72 -9.48 -17.25 -8.21
C PHE A 72 -9.81 -18.45 -9.08
N SER A 73 -9.14 -18.56 -10.22
CA SER A 73 -9.15 -19.73 -11.08
C SER A 73 -7.72 -20.14 -11.40
N LYS A 74 -7.43 -21.44 -11.34
CA LYS A 74 -6.14 -21.99 -11.74
C LYS A 74 -6.20 -22.35 -13.22
N ASN A 75 -5.24 -21.84 -13.99
CA ASN A 75 -4.99 -22.20 -15.38
C ASN A 75 -3.74 -23.09 -15.44
N GLU A 76 -3.27 -23.50 -16.63
CA GLU A 76 -2.12 -24.41 -16.76
C GLU A 76 -0.83 -23.84 -16.13
N ASP A 77 -0.56 -22.54 -16.30
CA ASP A 77 0.70 -21.91 -15.87
C ASP A 77 0.54 -20.82 -14.80
N SER A 78 -0.69 -20.47 -14.42
CA SER A 78 -0.95 -19.33 -13.54
C SER A 78 -2.25 -19.44 -12.76
N VAL A 79 -2.37 -18.60 -11.74
CA VAL A 79 -3.61 -18.38 -10.99
C VAL A 79 -4.12 -16.97 -11.29
N GLN A 80 -5.36 -16.88 -11.77
CA GLN A 80 -6.01 -15.63 -12.06
C GLN A 80 -6.91 -15.22 -10.90
N LEU A 81 -6.64 -14.07 -10.29
CA LEU A 81 -7.50 -13.41 -9.31
C LEU A 81 -8.48 -12.48 -10.07
N THR A 82 -9.72 -12.92 -10.21
CA THR A 82 -10.69 -12.28 -11.13
C THR A 82 -11.47 -11.16 -10.43
N LYS A 83 -12.16 -11.51 -9.35
CA LYS A 83 -13.06 -10.63 -8.62
C LYS A 83 -12.81 -10.69 -7.13
N PHE A 84 -13.24 -9.66 -6.42
CA PHE A 84 -13.29 -9.68 -4.97
C PHE A 84 -14.65 -9.21 -4.46
N ARG A 85 -15.00 -9.67 -3.26
CA ARG A 85 -16.12 -9.16 -2.47
C ARG A 85 -15.56 -8.43 -1.26
N VAL A 86 -16.14 -7.28 -0.94
CA VAL A 86 -15.79 -6.49 0.24
C VAL A 86 -16.97 -6.41 1.20
N ASN A 87 -16.68 -6.57 2.48
CA ASN A 87 -17.63 -6.48 3.58
C ASN A 87 -18.21 -5.06 3.67
N ARG A 88 -19.55 -4.93 3.62
CA ARG A 88 -20.28 -3.64 3.75
C ARG A 88 -21.10 -3.54 5.03
N ASN A 89 -20.79 -4.37 6.03
CA ASN A 89 -21.37 -4.17 7.35
C ASN A 89 -20.67 -2.98 8.03
N GLN A 90 -21.35 -1.85 8.10
CA GLN A 90 -20.81 -0.56 8.57
C GLN A 90 -20.23 -0.59 9.99
N ASN A 91 -20.70 -1.52 10.83
CA ASN A 91 -20.14 -1.71 12.19
C ASN A 91 -18.77 -2.39 12.18
N LYS A 92 -18.37 -2.98 11.05
CA LYS A 92 -17.19 -3.86 10.91
C LYS A 92 -16.20 -3.41 9.83
N HIS A 93 -16.63 -2.60 8.86
CA HIS A 93 -15.78 -1.98 7.84
C HIS A 93 -16.27 -0.56 7.54
N LYS A 94 -15.38 0.43 7.68
CA LYS A 94 -15.76 1.86 7.58
C LYS A 94 -15.69 2.43 6.16
N SER A 95 -15.05 1.72 5.21
CA SER A 95 -14.98 2.19 3.83
C SER A 95 -16.31 1.98 3.10
N HIS A 96 -16.75 3.01 2.40
CA HIS A 96 -17.94 3.02 1.56
C HIS A 96 -17.60 3.16 0.07
N ASP A 97 -16.32 3.25 -0.28
CA ASP A 97 -15.86 3.49 -1.64
C ASP A 97 -15.14 2.26 -2.17
N LEU A 98 -15.81 1.54 -3.08
CA LEU A 98 -15.26 0.37 -3.76
C LEU A 98 -13.93 0.67 -4.45
N LYS A 99 -13.71 1.89 -4.94
CA LYS A 99 -12.43 2.28 -5.56
C LYS A 99 -11.31 2.29 -4.53
N GLN A 100 -11.54 2.86 -3.35
CA GLN A 100 -10.57 2.86 -2.25
C GLN A 100 -10.30 1.44 -1.75
N ASP A 101 -11.33 0.61 -1.66
CA ASP A 101 -11.18 -0.80 -1.29
C ASP A 101 -10.37 -1.59 -2.33
N THR A 102 -10.59 -1.33 -3.62
CA THR A 102 -9.81 -1.92 -4.71
C THR A 102 -8.34 -1.51 -4.60
N ILE A 103 -8.07 -0.22 -4.33
CA ILE A 103 -6.71 0.30 -4.13
C ILE A 103 -6.05 -0.38 -2.93
N LEU A 104 -6.76 -0.46 -1.79
CA LEU A 104 -6.25 -1.11 -0.58
C LEU A 104 -5.92 -2.59 -0.86
N LEU A 105 -6.85 -3.33 -1.46
CA LEU A 105 -6.63 -4.74 -1.76
C LEU A 105 -5.43 -4.95 -2.69
N LYS A 106 -5.30 -4.13 -3.75
CA LYS A 106 -4.14 -4.20 -4.65
C LYS A 106 -2.83 -3.89 -3.92
N LYS A 107 -2.81 -2.90 -3.03
CA LYS A 107 -1.64 -2.61 -2.18
C LYS A 107 -1.29 -3.77 -1.24
N LEU A 108 -2.29 -4.45 -0.67
CA LEU A 108 -2.06 -5.64 0.16
C LEU A 108 -1.48 -6.79 -0.66
N LEU A 109 -2.03 -7.08 -1.84
CA LEU A 109 -1.48 -8.09 -2.75
C LEU A 109 -0.04 -7.74 -3.13
N GLN A 110 0.24 -6.47 -3.44
CA GLN A 110 1.57 -5.98 -3.75
C GLN A 110 2.57 -6.23 -2.61
N LEU A 111 2.17 -5.95 -1.38
CA LEU A 111 2.97 -6.19 -0.18
C LEU A 111 3.27 -7.68 0.02
N TYR A 112 2.24 -8.53 0.04
CA TYR A 112 2.40 -9.95 0.36
C TYR A 112 3.04 -10.78 -0.77
N LEU A 113 2.91 -10.34 -2.02
CA LEU A 113 3.57 -10.97 -3.17
C LEU A 113 4.93 -10.36 -3.49
N ASN A 114 5.32 -9.29 -2.78
CA ASN A 114 6.54 -8.51 -3.05
C ASN A 114 6.66 -8.11 -4.54
N ARG A 115 5.57 -7.58 -5.09
CA ARG A 115 5.50 -7.04 -6.46
C ARG A 115 5.44 -5.52 -6.44
N GLU A 116 5.54 -4.89 -7.61
CA GLU A 116 5.44 -3.43 -7.76
C GLU A 116 4.44 -3.00 -8.83
N ASP A 117 3.95 -3.94 -9.63
CA ASP A 117 3.13 -3.69 -10.81
C ASP A 117 1.63 -3.90 -10.57
N ILE A 118 1.24 -4.43 -9.40
CA ILE A 118 -0.17 -4.70 -9.06
C ILE A 118 -0.95 -3.40 -8.84
N TYR A 119 -0.36 -2.43 -8.12
CA TYR A 119 -0.89 -1.10 -7.94
C TYR A 119 0.15 -0.04 -8.30
N ILE A 120 -0.16 0.74 -9.33
CA ILE A 120 0.62 1.93 -9.69
C ILE A 120 -0.18 3.15 -9.25
N ASP A 121 0.39 3.96 -8.35
CA ASP A 121 -0.25 5.21 -7.95
C ASP A 121 -0.34 6.13 -9.17
N PRO A 122 -1.55 6.58 -9.57
CA PRO A 122 -1.72 7.42 -10.74
C PRO A 122 -0.94 8.74 -10.65
N LYS A 123 -0.61 9.22 -9.44
CA LYS A 123 0.20 10.42 -9.24
C LYS A 123 1.64 10.26 -9.75
N LEU A 124 2.13 9.03 -9.92
CA LEU A 124 3.43 8.77 -10.57
C LEU A 124 3.45 9.21 -12.04
N ASN A 125 2.29 9.30 -12.68
CA ASN A 125 2.16 9.75 -14.06
C ASN A 125 2.05 11.27 -14.21
N LEU A 126 2.04 12.04 -13.12
CA LEU A 126 2.07 13.50 -13.19
C LEU A 126 3.35 13.94 -13.92
N PRO A 127 3.28 14.87 -14.91
CA PRO A 127 4.42 15.20 -15.76
C PRO A 127 5.70 15.54 -14.98
N LEU A 128 5.56 16.33 -13.91
CA LEU A 128 6.68 16.70 -13.05
C LEU A 128 7.31 15.48 -12.37
N ILE A 129 6.50 14.61 -11.77
CA ILE A 129 6.97 13.40 -11.08
C ILE A 129 7.67 12.47 -12.08
N LYS A 130 7.06 12.27 -13.25
CA LYS A 130 7.61 11.44 -14.31
C LYS A 130 8.97 11.96 -14.79
N ASN A 131 9.10 13.27 -15.02
CA ASN A 131 10.35 13.88 -15.44
C ASN A 131 11.44 13.73 -14.38
N THR A 132 11.12 13.96 -13.10
CA THR A 132 12.09 13.75 -12.02
C THR A 132 12.54 12.29 -11.94
N ILE A 133 11.61 11.33 -12.06
CA ILE A 133 11.97 9.91 -12.05
C ILE A 133 12.97 9.61 -13.18
N LEU A 134 12.75 10.17 -14.38
CA LEU A 134 13.67 9.98 -15.51
C LEU A 134 15.04 10.61 -15.28
N GLU A 135 15.10 11.74 -14.58
CA GLU A 135 16.37 12.41 -14.23
C GLU A 135 17.16 11.68 -13.14
N ILE A 136 16.46 11.14 -12.12
CA ILE A 136 17.11 10.58 -10.92
C ILE A 136 17.29 9.07 -10.98
N ASP A 137 16.38 8.34 -11.63
CA ASP A 137 16.37 6.88 -11.72
C ASP A 137 16.06 6.40 -13.15
N PRO A 138 16.90 6.75 -14.15
CA PRO A 138 16.67 6.41 -15.57
C PRO A 138 16.64 4.90 -15.81
N GLU A 139 17.33 4.12 -14.98
CA GLU A 139 17.43 2.66 -15.09
C GLU A 139 16.34 1.91 -14.28
N ASN A 140 15.41 2.64 -13.64
CA ASN A 140 14.30 2.07 -12.85
C ASN A 140 14.77 1.13 -11.71
N LEU A 141 15.89 1.48 -11.08
CA LEU A 141 16.51 0.73 -9.98
C LEU A 141 15.84 1.02 -8.63
N CYS A 142 15.01 2.05 -8.54
CA CYS A 142 14.31 2.40 -7.30
C CYS A 142 12.86 1.89 -7.27
N LYS A 143 12.40 1.44 -6.10
CA LYS A 143 10.97 1.42 -5.74
C LYS A 143 10.49 2.85 -5.60
N LYS A 144 9.25 3.12 -5.98
CA LYS A 144 8.68 4.47 -6.02
C LYS A 144 7.36 4.51 -5.26
N SER A 145 7.20 5.50 -4.39
CA SER A 145 5.92 5.74 -3.72
C SER A 145 5.63 7.22 -3.59
N ILE A 146 4.36 7.55 -3.40
CA ILE A 146 3.88 8.92 -3.30
C ILE A 146 3.33 9.18 -1.90
N GLY A 147 3.88 10.20 -1.25
CA GLY A 147 3.32 10.84 -0.07
C GLY A 147 2.32 11.93 -0.45
N SER A 148 1.31 12.11 0.38
CA SER A 148 0.38 13.25 0.26
C SER A 148 0.10 13.77 1.66
N ASN A 149 0.81 14.83 2.01
CA ASN A 149 0.75 15.49 3.31
C ASN A 149 0.43 16.99 3.09
N ASN A 150 0.38 17.77 4.16
CA ASN A 150 0.39 19.23 4.06
C ASN A 150 1.77 19.78 4.48
N VAL A 151 1.96 21.08 4.28
CA VAL A 151 3.18 21.80 4.67
C VAL A 151 3.51 21.60 6.15
N GLY A 152 2.52 21.77 7.04
CA GLY A 152 2.73 21.68 8.50
C GLY A 152 3.22 20.30 8.95
N LEU A 153 2.57 19.23 8.47
CA LEU A 153 2.98 17.85 8.77
C LEU A 153 4.34 17.52 8.18
N THR A 154 4.60 17.96 6.94
CA THR A 154 5.89 17.76 6.28
C THR A 154 7.01 18.45 7.06
N ARG A 155 6.80 19.70 7.49
CA ARG A 155 7.76 20.44 8.32
C ARG A 155 8.03 19.70 9.63
N SER A 156 6.98 19.30 10.34
CA SER A 156 7.08 18.61 11.63
C SER A 156 7.87 17.29 11.51
N ILE A 157 7.62 16.50 10.47
CA ILE A 157 8.35 15.24 10.24
C ILE A 157 9.85 15.51 10.06
N TYR A 158 10.21 16.47 9.20
CA TYR A 158 11.61 16.70 8.86
C TYR A 158 12.37 17.42 9.98
N GLU A 159 11.71 18.27 10.76
CA GLU A 159 12.29 18.83 11.99
C GLU A 159 12.67 17.72 12.98
N VAL A 160 11.79 16.74 13.21
CA VAL A 160 12.10 15.59 14.06
C VAL A 160 13.24 14.74 13.49
N LEU A 161 13.21 14.44 12.18
CA LEU A 161 14.26 13.64 11.53
C LEU A 161 15.62 14.34 11.49
N THR A 162 15.64 15.67 11.64
CA THR A 162 16.86 16.48 11.63
C THR A 162 17.23 17.01 13.01
N ASP A 163 16.63 16.51 14.08
CA ASP A 163 17.09 16.75 15.44
C ASP A 163 18.42 16.03 15.73
N ASP A 164 19.20 16.55 16.68
CA ASP A 164 20.56 16.08 16.97
C ASP A 164 20.62 14.60 17.41
N GLU A 165 19.55 14.08 18.03
CA GLU A 165 19.48 12.65 18.35
C GLU A 165 19.27 11.78 17.11
N GLN A 166 18.40 12.21 16.19
CA GLN A 166 18.05 11.43 15.00
C GLN A 166 19.11 11.49 13.91
N ARG A 167 19.89 12.59 13.84
CA ARG A 167 21.03 12.75 12.92
C ARG A 167 22.09 11.65 13.03
N LYS A 168 22.15 10.96 14.17
CA LYS A 168 23.04 9.81 14.38
C LYS A 168 22.65 8.59 13.55
N TYR A 169 21.38 8.49 13.18
CA TYR A 169 20.78 7.34 12.50
C TYR A 169 20.31 7.67 11.08
N ILE A 170 19.88 8.92 10.86
CA ILE A 170 19.23 9.35 9.63
C ILE A 170 19.96 10.57 9.07
N HIS A 171 20.35 10.46 7.80
CA HIS A 171 20.90 11.59 7.05
C HIS A 171 19.85 12.14 6.08
N VAL A 172 19.36 13.35 6.35
CA VAL A 172 18.39 14.02 5.49
C VAL A 172 19.13 15.00 4.58
N ILE A 173 19.02 14.79 3.27
CA ILE A 173 19.59 15.67 2.24
C ILE A 173 18.48 16.55 1.67
N GLY A 174 18.74 17.84 1.48
CA GLY A 174 17.79 18.77 0.85
C GLY A 174 16.80 19.44 1.80
N TRP A 175 16.97 19.28 3.12
CA TRP A 175 16.04 19.85 4.10
C TRP A 175 16.05 21.37 4.13
N GLU A 176 17.22 22.01 4.06
CA GLU A 176 17.31 23.48 4.10
C GLU A 176 16.65 24.11 2.87
N GLU A 177 16.83 23.51 1.69
CA GLU A 177 16.19 23.91 0.44
C GLU A 177 14.67 23.76 0.51
N LEU A 178 14.19 22.61 1.01
CA LEU A 178 12.77 22.40 1.29
C LEU A 178 12.24 23.47 2.26
N LYS A 179 12.91 23.66 3.39
CA LYS A 179 12.52 24.60 4.45
C LYS A 179 12.39 26.02 3.91
N GLN A 180 13.35 26.46 3.09
CA GLN A 180 13.27 27.75 2.42
C GLN A 180 12.06 27.83 1.48
N MET A 181 11.81 26.79 0.69
CA MET A 181 10.72 26.76 -0.28
C MET A 181 9.32 26.80 0.38
N ILE A 182 9.14 26.09 1.51
CA ILE A 182 7.85 26.05 2.23
C ILE A 182 7.69 27.16 3.28
N SER A 183 8.70 28.04 3.43
CA SER A 183 8.71 29.08 4.47
C SER A 183 7.57 30.10 4.34
N THR A 184 7.07 30.31 3.13
CA THR A 184 5.99 31.27 2.81
C THR A 184 4.65 30.60 2.50
N MET A 185 4.58 29.27 2.56
CA MET A 185 3.37 28.49 2.25
C MET A 185 2.48 28.34 3.48
N ASP A 186 1.17 28.20 3.26
CA ASP A 186 0.20 27.93 4.33
C ASP A 186 0.39 26.51 4.89
N GLU A 187 0.23 26.31 6.19
CA GLU A 187 0.46 25.01 6.83
C GLU A 187 -0.48 23.90 6.32
N ASN A 188 -1.68 24.27 5.86
CA ASN A 188 -2.65 23.34 5.30
C ASN A 188 -2.48 23.14 3.79
N GLU A 189 -1.55 23.85 3.14
CA GLU A 189 -1.31 23.73 1.71
C GLU A 189 -0.87 22.29 1.38
N PRO A 190 -1.52 21.62 0.41
CA PRO A 190 -1.23 20.23 0.09
C PRO A 190 0.13 20.10 -0.58
N LEU A 191 0.90 19.12 -0.13
CA LEU A 191 2.18 18.72 -0.67
C LEU A 191 2.13 17.27 -1.15
N ILE A 192 2.66 17.05 -2.35
CA ILE A 192 2.95 15.72 -2.87
C ILE A 192 4.43 15.48 -2.70
N SER A 193 4.79 14.32 -2.15
CA SER A 193 6.18 13.89 -2.00
C SER A 193 6.43 12.66 -2.86
N LEU A 194 7.55 12.63 -3.58
CA LEU A 194 8.06 11.42 -4.20
C LEU A 194 9.04 10.76 -3.24
N TYR A 195 8.92 9.45 -3.04
CA TYR A 195 9.89 8.66 -2.29
C TYR A 195 10.49 7.60 -3.20
N MET A 196 11.81 7.46 -3.15
CA MET A 196 12.56 6.49 -3.95
C MET A 196 13.48 5.67 -3.06
N GLU A 197 13.43 4.35 -3.22
CA GLU A 197 14.23 3.41 -2.43
C GLU A 197 14.93 2.44 -3.37
N ASN A 198 16.25 2.27 -3.24
CA ASN A 198 16.99 1.37 -4.13
C ASN A 198 16.53 -0.08 -3.93
N LYS A 199 16.20 -0.80 -5.01
CA LYS A 199 15.75 -2.19 -4.96
C LYS A 199 16.79 -3.16 -4.39
N ASN A 200 18.08 -2.81 -4.48
CA ASN A 200 19.21 -3.71 -4.19
C ASN A 200 20.03 -3.29 -2.95
N GLN A 201 19.73 -2.17 -2.30
CA GLN A 201 20.48 -1.68 -1.14
C GLN A 201 19.52 -1.16 -0.05
N ASN A 202 19.79 -1.52 1.20
CA ASN A 202 19.02 -1.10 2.39
C ASN A 202 19.28 0.38 2.79
N TRP A 203 19.44 1.29 1.84
CA TRP A 203 19.41 2.72 2.12
C TRP A 203 18.41 3.41 1.19
N ALA A 204 17.48 4.15 1.78
CA ALA A 204 16.49 4.93 1.06
C ALA A 204 17.10 6.27 0.63
N LYS A 205 16.98 6.63 -0.65
CA LYS A 205 17.27 7.99 -1.10
C LYS A 205 15.97 8.79 -1.08
N LEU A 206 15.73 9.49 0.01
CA LEU A 206 14.56 10.34 0.15
C LEU A 206 14.69 11.60 -0.75
N THR A 207 14.40 11.48 -2.04
CA THR A 207 14.30 12.66 -2.91
C THR A 207 12.90 13.25 -2.79
N THR A 208 12.71 14.14 -1.81
CA THR A 208 11.47 14.88 -1.69
C THR A 208 11.34 15.85 -2.87
N LEU A 209 10.51 15.53 -3.86
CA LEU A 209 10.03 16.54 -4.79
C LEU A 209 8.91 17.31 -4.11
N ILE A 210 8.96 18.63 -4.18
CA ILE A 210 8.03 19.48 -3.46
C ILE A 210 7.67 20.59 -4.42
N LYS A 211 6.41 20.59 -4.87
CA LYS A 211 5.87 21.73 -5.58
C LYS A 211 4.38 21.82 -5.30
N LYS A 212 3.97 23.05 -5.03
CA LYS A 212 2.60 23.55 -5.04
C LYS A 212 1.77 22.83 -6.09
N VAL A 213 0.71 22.16 -5.67
CA VAL A 213 -0.35 21.73 -6.59
C VAL A 213 -1.03 23.00 -7.06
N ILE A 214 -0.50 23.61 -8.13
CA ILE A 214 -1.23 24.61 -8.90
C ILE A 214 -2.29 23.82 -9.65
N ASP A 215 -3.53 24.00 -9.21
CA ASP A 215 -4.81 23.75 -9.88
C ASP A 215 -5.03 22.37 -10.50
N PHE A 216 -5.97 21.62 -9.89
CA PHE A 216 -6.67 20.49 -10.53
C PHE A 216 -7.71 21.01 -11.53
#